data_AF-A0A965VH65-F1
#
_entry.id   AF-A0A965VH65-F1
#
_cell.length_a   1.000
_cell.length_b   1.000
_cell.length_c   1.000
_cell.angle_alpha   90.00
_cell.angle_beta   90.00
_cell.angle_gamma   90.00
#
_symmetry.space_group_name_H-M   'P 1'
#
loop_
_entity.id
_entity.type
_entity.pdbx_description
1 polymer ?
#
loop_
_entity_poly.entity_id
_entity_poly.type
_entity_poly.pdbx_seq_one_letter_code
_entity_poly.pdbx_strand_id
1 'polypeptide(L)'
;MKEHHEPVRHLSLWVLAGVCAGTWLLSVVTKEYSWVDRIWSIVPFVYVWIFAGAAGFADPRLNLMAILATVWGARLTFNFTRKGGYAPGGEDYRWPILRARMSPAQFQIFNVFFIVIFQNVILWLIAMPAYTAWLNPSPFGVADVIVALAFLFFLTLETIADQQQWNFHKWKSAERAAGRDPRPGFLTTGLFKYSRHPNFFSEQAQWWVFFLFGAVAAGSVLQWTVVGAFLLTALFIGSTRFTEEISAAKYPDYAEYQRVTSPLIPWFPRRSAEASAQA
;
A
#
# COMPACT_ATOMS: atom_id res chain seq x y z
N MET A 1 -8.94 11.77 32.73
CA MET A 1 -9.03 11.56 31.26
C MET A 1 -7.65 11.49 30.58
N LYS A 2 -6.69 12.39 30.85
CA LYS A 2 -5.33 12.30 30.26
C LYS A 2 -4.51 11.06 30.69
N GLU A 3 -4.69 10.57 31.92
CA GLU A 3 -3.94 9.42 32.46
C GLU A 3 -4.21 8.08 31.76
N HIS A 4 -5.38 7.89 31.15
CA HIS A 4 -5.70 6.66 30.40
C HIS A 4 -5.23 6.68 28.94
N HIS A 5 -4.81 7.84 28.42
CA HIS A 5 -4.42 7.99 27.02
C HIS A 5 -2.97 7.56 26.74
N GLU A 6 -2.09 7.77 27.71
CA GLU A 6 -0.68 7.43 27.56
C GLU A 6 -0.43 5.92 27.42
N PRO A 7 -1.03 5.03 28.23
CA PRO A 7 -0.78 3.60 28.15
C PRO A 7 -1.11 3.00 26.77
N VAL A 8 -2.20 3.44 26.14
CA VAL A 8 -2.64 2.92 24.83
C VAL A 8 -1.71 3.38 23.71
N ARG A 9 -1.29 4.65 23.74
CA ARG A 9 -0.28 5.16 22.80
C ARG A 9 1.04 4.42 22.98
N HIS A 10 1.49 4.21 24.22
CA HIS A 10 2.70 3.44 24.52
C HIS A 10 2.60 2.00 24.03
N LEU A 11 1.44 1.34 24.18
CA LEU A 11 1.22 0.00 23.64
C LEU A 11 1.43 -0.04 22.12
N SER A 12 0.88 0.91 21.36
CA SER A 12 1.09 0.97 19.92
C SER A 12 2.57 1.17 19.53
N LEU A 13 3.32 1.96 20.31
CA LEU A 13 4.75 2.18 20.11
C LEU A 13 5.58 0.94 20.47
N TRP A 14 5.21 0.20 21.51
CA TRP A 14 5.84 -1.07 21.84
C TRP A 14 5.61 -2.12 20.76
N VAL A 15 4.40 -2.17 20.19
CA VAL A 15 4.11 -3.03 19.04
C VAL A 15 4.97 -2.61 17.84
N LEU A 16 5.06 -1.31 17.53
CA LEU A 16 5.97 -0.82 16.47
C LEU A 16 7.43 -1.21 16.71
N ALA A 17 7.94 -1.01 17.93
CA ALA A 17 9.31 -1.38 18.28
C ALA A 17 9.56 -2.89 18.13
N GLY A 18 8.62 -3.71 18.60
CA GLY A 18 8.68 -5.17 18.47
C GLY A 18 8.61 -5.63 17.02
N VAL A 19 7.74 -5.02 16.21
CA VAL A 19 7.63 -5.28 14.77
C VAL A 19 8.91 -4.90 14.03
N CYS A 20 9.49 -3.73 14.30
CA CYS A 20 10.77 -3.32 13.73
C CYS A 20 11.89 -4.30 14.10
N ALA A 21 12.01 -4.65 15.39
CA ALA A 21 13.02 -5.58 15.87
C ALA A 21 12.86 -6.98 15.24
N GLY A 22 11.63 -7.50 15.18
CA GLY A 22 11.33 -8.79 14.57
C GLY A 22 11.60 -8.80 13.06
N THR A 23 11.16 -7.76 12.34
CA THR A 23 11.41 -7.62 10.89
C THR A 23 12.90 -7.56 10.59
N TRP A 24 13.66 -6.77 11.36
CA TRP A 24 15.11 -6.69 11.21
C TRP A 24 15.79 -8.03 11.51
N LEU A 25 15.49 -8.64 12.66
CA LEU A 25 16.07 -9.92 13.07
C LEU A 25 15.83 -10.99 12.01
N LEU A 26 14.58 -11.13 11.57
CA LEU A 26 14.20 -12.09 10.53
C LEU A 26 14.92 -11.77 9.21
N SER A 27 15.06 -10.50 8.83
CA SER A 27 15.78 -10.13 7.60
C SER A 27 17.24 -10.55 7.59
N VAL A 28 17.92 -10.43 8.73
CA VAL A 28 19.34 -10.81 8.85
C VAL A 28 19.49 -12.32 8.93
N VAL A 29 18.66 -13.01 9.73
CA VAL A 29 18.73 -14.47 9.92
C VAL A 29 18.40 -15.21 8.63
N THR A 30 17.36 -14.78 7.92
CA THR A 30 16.89 -15.46 6.70
C THR A 30 17.55 -14.95 5.42
N LYS A 31 18.22 -13.79 5.49
CA LYS A 31 18.77 -13.05 4.33
C LYS A 31 17.71 -12.63 3.30
N GLU A 32 16.46 -12.54 3.74
CA GLU A 32 15.28 -12.13 2.97
C GLU A 32 14.72 -10.82 3.53
N TYR A 33 14.55 -9.80 2.70
CA TYR A 33 14.27 -8.44 3.14
C TYR A 33 12.79 -8.05 2.99
N SER A 34 11.96 -8.98 2.51
CA SER A 34 10.50 -8.83 2.37
C SER A 34 9.68 -9.15 3.62
N TRP A 35 10.29 -9.22 4.80
CA TRP A 35 9.52 -9.37 6.04
C TRP A 35 8.56 -8.20 6.27
N VAL A 36 8.97 -6.98 5.90
CA VAL A 36 8.07 -5.83 5.94
C VAL A 36 6.91 -5.96 4.96
N ASP A 37 7.16 -6.48 3.75
CA ASP A 37 6.13 -6.70 2.73
C ASP A 37 5.08 -7.72 3.21
N ARG A 38 5.53 -8.78 3.91
CA ARG A 38 4.66 -9.83 4.48
C ARG A 38 3.72 -9.31 5.55
N ILE A 39 4.16 -8.36 6.36
CA ILE A 39 3.39 -7.80 7.47
C ILE A 39 2.69 -6.49 7.11
N TRP A 40 2.98 -5.91 5.94
CA TRP A 40 2.39 -4.68 5.43
C TRP A 40 0.86 -4.68 5.54
N SER A 41 0.26 -5.79 5.14
CA SER A 41 -1.19 -6.01 5.18
C SER A 41 -1.76 -6.35 6.56
N ILE A 42 -0.91 -6.59 7.56
CA ILE A 42 -1.30 -7.14 8.86
C ILE A 42 -1.24 -6.05 9.94
N VAL A 43 -0.11 -5.38 10.08
CA VAL A 43 0.12 -4.50 11.22
C VAL A 43 -0.79 -3.27 11.29
N PRO A 44 -1.25 -2.64 10.18
CA PRO A 44 -2.13 -1.49 10.27
C PRO A 44 -3.43 -1.78 11.00
N PHE A 45 -4.12 -2.91 10.70
CA PHE A 45 -5.36 -3.23 11.41
C PHE A 45 -5.10 -3.60 12.87
N VAL A 46 -3.94 -4.19 13.21
CA VAL A 46 -3.57 -4.45 14.62
C VAL A 46 -3.55 -3.14 15.41
N TYR A 47 -2.95 -2.09 14.87
CA TYR A 47 -2.96 -0.77 15.51
C TYR A 47 -4.36 -0.21 15.67
N VAL A 48 -5.21 -0.33 14.65
CA VAL A 48 -6.59 0.18 14.72
C VAL A 48 -7.41 -0.60 15.77
N TRP A 49 -7.25 -1.92 15.87
CA TRP A 49 -7.90 -2.75 16.89
C TRP A 49 -7.46 -2.41 18.31
N ILE A 50 -6.21 -1.97 18.53
CA ILE A 50 -5.77 -1.46 19.84
C ILE A 50 -6.64 -0.27 20.27
N PHE A 51 -6.91 0.68 19.38
CA PHE A 51 -7.73 1.85 19.69
C PHE A 51 -9.22 1.49 19.87
N ALA A 52 -9.76 0.59 19.03
CA ALA A 52 -11.13 0.09 19.20
C ALA A 52 -11.31 -0.64 20.54
N GLY A 53 -10.35 -1.49 20.93
CA GLY A 53 -10.35 -2.18 22.22
C GLY A 53 -10.18 -1.23 23.40
N ALA A 54 -9.36 -0.18 23.26
CA ALA A 54 -9.22 0.87 24.27
C ALA A 54 -10.52 1.69 24.47
N ALA A 55 -11.36 1.79 23.44
CA ALA A 55 -12.71 2.34 23.55
C ALA A 55 -13.74 1.33 24.10
N GLY A 56 -13.31 0.14 24.53
CA GLY A 56 -14.19 -0.94 24.96
C GLY A 56 -15.12 -1.44 23.85
N PHE A 57 -14.76 -1.23 22.59
CA PHE A 57 -15.61 -1.47 21.41
C PHE A 57 -16.95 -0.71 21.44
N ALA A 58 -17.08 0.32 22.28
CA ALA A 58 -18.31 1.11 22.38
C ALA A 58 -18.43 2.17 21.27
N ASP A 59 -17.32 2.53 20.62
CA ASP A 59 -17.30 3.50 19.54
C ASP A 59 -17.51 2.82 18.16
N PRO A 60 -18.66 3.03 17.50
CA PRO A 60 -18.96 2.43 16.20
C PRO A 60 -18.04 2.91 15.08
N ARG A 61 -17.51 4.14 15.12
CA ARG A 61 -16.56 4.66 14.13
C ARG A 61 -15.25 3.89 14.22
N LEU A 62 -14.71 3.71 15.42
CA LEU A 62 -13.48 2.93 15.63
C LEU A 62 -13.64 1.47 15.20
N ASN A 63 -14.77 0.85 15.53
CA ASN A 63 -15.06 -0.51 15.11
C ASN A 63 -15.14 -0.61 13.57
N LEU A 64 -15.80 0.35 12.91
CA LEU A 64 -15.88 0.41 11.46
C LEU A 64 -14.48 0.59 10.83
N MET A 65 -13.67 1.50 11.34
CA MET A 65 -12.29 1.69 10.89
C MET A 65 -11.47 0.40 11.02
N ALA A 66 -11.61 -0.31 12.14
CA ALA A 66 -10.92 -1.57 12.38
C ALA A 66 -11.35 -2.66 11.38
N ILE A 67 -12.66 -2.78 11.13
CA ILE A 67 -13.21 -3.69 10.13
C ILE A 67 -12.70 -3.36 8.73
N LEU A 68 -12.76 -2.09 8.31
CA LEU A 68 -12.28 -1.67 6.98
C LEU A 68 -10.79 -1.94 6.79
N ALA A 69 -9.96 -1.64 7.81
CA ALA A 69 -8.54 -1.96 7.80
C ALA A 69 -8.30 -3.48 7.73
N THR A 70 -9.08 -4.29 8.44
CA THR A 70 -9.00 -5.76 8.37
C THR A 70 -9.43 -6.28 7.00
N VAL A 71 -10.48 -5.74 6.38
CA VAL A 71 -10.91 -6.14 5.03
C VAL A 71 -9.84 -5.79 4.00
N TRP A 72 -9.26 -4.58 4.07
CA TRP A 72 -8.10 -4.20 3.24
C TRP A 72 -6.92 -5.17 3.45
N GLY A 73 -6.57 -5.43 4.72
CA GLY A 73 -5.48 -6.32 5.08
C GLY A 73 -5.68 -7.73 4.55
N ALA A 74 -6.83 -8.33 4.79
CA ALA A 74 -7.18 -9.67 4.30
C ALA A 74 -7.09 -9.77 2.78
N ARG A 75 -7.58 -8.77 2.05
CA ARG A 75 -7.48 -8.68 0.59
C ARG A 75 -6.03 -8.58 0.12
N LEU A 76 -5.21 -7.76 0.79
CA LEU A 76 -3.82 -7.56 0.40
C LEU A 76 -2.98 -8.79 0.74
N THR A 77 -3.19 -9.41 1.90
CA THR A 77 -2.62 -10.72 2.27
C THR A 77 -2.98 -11.77 1.23
N PHE A 78 -4.25 -11.90 0.84
CA PHE A 78 -4.67 -12.83 -0.21
C PHE A 78 -3.94 -12.59 -1.53
N ASN A 79 -3.85 -11.32 -1.96
CA ASN A 79 -3.16 -10.95 -3.20
C ASN A 79 -1.65 -11.25 -3.15
N PHE A 80 -1.02 -11.06 -1.99
CA PHE A 80 0.40 -11.34 -1.79
C PHE A 80 0.68 -12.85 -1.73
N THR A 81 -0.18 -13.62 -1.03
CA THR A 81 -0.11 -15.08 -0.95
C THR A 81 -0.20 -15.74 -2.31
N ARG A 82 -1.20 -15.38 -3.13
CA ARG A 82 -1.34 -15.99 -4.47
C ARG A 82 -0.16 -15.67 -5.40
N LYS A 83 0.53 -14.55 -5.17
CA LYS A 83 1.76 -14.16 -5.90
C LYS A 83 3.03 -14.81 -5.33
N GLY A 84 2.92 -15.64 -4.29
CA GLY A 84 4.02 -16.39 -3.70
C GLY A 84 4.82 -15.65 -2.62
N GLY A 85 4.37 -14.50 -2.14
CA GLY A 85 5.15 -13.66 -1.22
C GLY A 85 5.44 -14.26 0.17
N TYR A 86 4.66 -15.28 0.58
CA TYR A 86 4.92 -16.06 1.80
C TYR A 86 5.68 -17.37 1.56
N ALA A 87 5.95 -17.73 0.30
CA ALA A 87 6.77 -18.90 -0.02
C ALA A 87 8.27 -18.60 0.23
N PRO A 88 9.10 -19.63 0.52
CA PRO A 88 10.56 -19.46 0.56
C PRO A 88 11.08 -18.86 -0.76
N GLY A 89 11.93 -17.83 -0.67
CA GLY A 89 12.43 -17.09 -1.83
C GLY A 89 11.41 -16.15 -2.50
N GLY A 90 10.24 -15.94 -1.88
CA GLY A 90 9.23 -14.98 -2.30
C GLY A 90 9.59 -13.52 -1.99
N GLU A 91 10.88 -13.16 -2.06
CA GLU A 91 11.35 -11.79 -1.90
C GLU A 91 10.80 -10.91 -3.03
N ASP A 92 10.44 -9.67 -2.70
CA ASP A 92 10.13 -8.65 -3.68
C ASP A 92 11.33 -8.45 -4.59
N TYR A 93 11.11 -8.59 -5.90
CA TYR A 93 12.14 -8.53 -6.94
C TYR A 93 12.94 -7.21 -6.93
N ARG A 94 12.42 -6.16 -6.30
CA ARG A 94 13.10 -4.86 -6.14
C ARG A 94 14.30 -4.95 -5.20
N TRP A 95 14.24 -5.78 -4.16
CA TRP A 95 15.31 -5.86 -3.15
C TRP A 95 16.62 -6.42 -3.69
N PRO A 96 16.66 -7.52 -4.48
CA PRO A 96 17.88 -7.97 -5.15
C PRO A 96 18.48 -6.92 -6.08
N ILE A 97 17.64 -6.19 -6.83
CA ILE A 97 18.09 -5.16 -7.78
C ILE A 97 18.75 -3.98 -7.04
N LEU A 98 18.14 -3.50 -5.96
CA LEU A 98 18.71 -2.43 -5.13
C LEU A 98 20.00 -2.89 -4.44
N ARG A 99 20.02 -4.13 -3.94
CA ARG A 99 21.20 -4.73 -3.30
C ARG A 99 22.40 -4.81 -4.23
N ALA A 100 22.17 -5.13 -5.51
CA ALA A 100 23.23 -5.15 -6.51
C ALA A 100 23.83 -3.76 -6.82
N ARG A 101 23.14 -2.67 -6.44
CA ARG A 101 23.61 -1.28 -6.63
C ARG A 101 24.35 -0.72 -5.39
N MET A 102 24.53 -1.51 -4.34
CA MET A 102 25.07 -1.06 -3.05
C MET A 102 26.16 -2.01 -2.55
N SER A 103 27.10 -1.50 -1.74
CA SER A 103 27.99 -2.37 -0.98
C SER A 103 27.20 -3.13 0.11
N PRO A 104 27.71 -4.27 0.63
CA PRO A 104 27.04 -5.00 1.69
C PRO A 104 26.72 -4.14 2.93
N ALA A 105 27.64 -3.25 3.32
CA ALA A 105 27.44 -2.33 4.45
C ALA A 105 26.36 -1.28 4.16
N GLN A 106 26.39 -0.67 2.98
CA GLN A 106 25.37 0.29 2.55
C GLN A 106 23.97 -0.35 2.54
N PHE A 107 23.88 -1.60 2.07
CA PHE A 107 22.60 -2.31 2.04
C PHE A 107 22.08 -2.63 3.44
N GLN A 108 22.92 -2.96 4.43
CA GLN A 108 22.44 -3.15 5.80
C GLN A 108 21.98 -1.85 6.45
N ILE A 109 22.64 -0.72 6.17
CA ILE A 109 22.18 0.61 6.61
C ILE A 109 20.82 0.91 5.97
N PHE A 110 20.68 0.67 4.65
CA PHE A 110 19.41 0.81 3.93
C PHE A 110 18.33 -0.12 4.52
N ASN A 111 18.66 -1.37 4.84
CA ASN A 111 17.75 -2.30 5.46
C ASN A 111 17.19 -1.75 6.79
N VAL A 112 18.07 -1.36 7.72
CA VAL A 112 17.64 -0.88 9.04
C VAL A 112 16.81 0.39 8.92
N PHE A 113 17.32 1.41 8.25
CA PHE A 113 16.66 2.72 8.27
C PHE A 113 15.47 2.83 7.31
N PHE A 114 15.56 2.23 6.12
CA PHE A 114 14.51 2.33 5.11
C PHE A 114 13.57 1.13 5.11
N ILE A 115 14.08 -0.09 4.92
CA ILE A 115 13.22 -1.29 4.80
C ILE A 115 12.49 -1.58 6.11
N VAL A 116 13.19 -1.51 7.24
CA VAL A 116 12.63 -1.82 8.55
C VAL A 116 11.96 -0.58 9.16
N ILE A 117 12.74 0.44 9.53
CA ILE A 117 12.21 1.53 10.36
C ILE A 117 11.23 2.39 9.58
N PHE A 118 11.63 2.95 8.44
CA PHE A 118 10.79 3.91 7.72
C PHE A 118 9.46 3.29 7.26
N GLN A 119 9.48 2.10 6.67
CA GLN A 119 8.25 1.44 6.22
C GLN A 119 7.31 1.06 7.38
N ASN A 120 7.83 0.51 8.49
CA ASN A 120 6.98 0.19 9.65
C ASN A 120 6.44 1.46 10.34
N VAL A 121 7.21 2.55 10.38
CA VAL A 121 6.72 3.84 10.84
C VAL A 121 5.57 4.35 9.96
N ILE A 122 5.64 4.20 8.63
CA ILE A 122 4.53 4.53 7.75
C ILE A 122 3.29 3.68 8.10
N LEU A 123 3.44 2.37 8.27
CA LEU A 123 2.32 1.47 8.59
C LEU A 123 1.64 1.81 9.92
N TRP A 124 2.42 2.26 10.91
CA TRP A 124 1.88 2.81 12.14
C TRP A 124 1.18 4.16 11.89
N LEU A 125 1.81 5.09 11.18
CA LEU A 125 1.27 6.43 10.93
C LEU A 125 -0.05 6.42 10.14
N ILE A 126 -0.21 5.54 9.14
CA ILE A 126 -1.46 5.45 8.36
C ILE A 126 -2.62 4.91 9.21
N ALA A 127 -2.34 4.19 10.30
CA ALA A 127 -3.34 3.74 11.28
C ALA A 127 -3.66 4.80 12.35
N MET A 128 -2.82 5.81 12.54
CA MET A 128 -3.01 6.85 13.56
C MET A 128 -4.26 7.74 13.41
N PRO A 129 -4.94 7.88 12.26
CA PRO A 129 -6.26 8.49 12.24
C PRO A 129 -7.27 7.82 13.20
N ALA A 130 -7.11 6.51 13.51
CA ALA A 130 -7.90 5.84 14.54
C ALA A 130 -7.59 6.36 15.94
N TYR A 131 -6.34 6.73 16.23
CA TYR A 131 -5.99 7.40 17.48
C TYR A 131 -6.65 8.78 17.57
N THR A 132 -6.69 9.55 16.47
CA THR A 132 -7.44 10.82 16.42
C THR A 132 -8.93 10.59 16.74
N ALA A 133 -9.54 9.56 16.15
CA ALA A 133 -10.94 9.23 16.42
C ALA A 133 -11.16 8.84 17.88
N TRP A 134 -10.26 8.04 18.47
CA TRP A 134 -10.33 7.65 19.87
C TRP A 134 -10.21 8.82 20.85
N LEU A 135 -9.35 9.80 20.55
CA LEU A 135 -9.22 11.00 21.37
C LEU A 135 -10.42 11.95 21.29
N ASN A 136 -11.24 11.82 20.24
CA ASN A 136 -12.38 12.70 19.97
C ASN A 136 -13.67 11.89 19.79
N PRO A 137 -14.18 11.25 20.85
CA PRO A 137 -15.45 10.54 20.78
C PRO A 137 -16.55 11.50 20.35
N SER A 138 -17.23 11.16 19.25
CA SER A 138 -18.36 11.93 18.73
C SER A 138 -19.37 10.99 18.09
N PRO A 139 -20.65 11.39 17.99
CA PRO A 139 -21.68 10.55 17.41
C PRO A 139 -21.32 10.08 15.99
N PHE A 140 -21.64 8.82 15.71
CA PHE A 140 -21.57 8.28 14.36
C PHE A 140 -22.63 8.94 13.49
N GLY A 141 -22.24 9.35 12.28
CA GLY A 141 -23.12 10.12 11.41
C GLY A 141 -23.01 9.76 9.94
N VAL A 142 -23.75 10.50 9.13
CA VAL A 142 -23.77 10.34 7.66
C VAL A 142 -22.37 10.53 7.06
N ALA A 143 -21.55 11.41 7.64
CA ALA A 143 -20.16 11.61 7.20
C ALA A 143 -19.33 10.31 7.28
N ASP A 144 -19.50 9.51 8.34
CA ASP A 144 -18.81 8.23 8.51
C ASP A 144 -19.20 7.23 7.43
N VAL A 145 -20.48 7.20 7.07
CA VAL A 145 -21.00 6.35 5.98
C VAL A 145 -20.40 6.77 4.64
N ILE A 146 -20.35 8.08 4.34
CA ILE A 146 -19.77 8.59 3.09
C ILE A 146 -18.28 8.23 3.00
N VAL A 147 -17.52 8.43 4.08
CA VAL A 147 -16.09 8.08 4.14
C VAL A 147 -15.90 6.56 3.99
N ALA A 148 -16.74 5.74 4.62
CA ALA A 148 -16.69 4.28 4.47
C ALA A 148 -16.97 3.83 3.03
N LEU A 149 -17.98 4.40 2.38
CA LEU A 149 -18.30 4.10 0.98
C LEU A 149 -17.16 4.52 0.05
N ALA A 150 -16.52 5.66 0.29
CA ALA A 150 -15.34 6.08 -0.45
C ALA A 150 -14.17 5.10 -0.27
N PHE A 151 -13.95 4.60 0.96
CA PHE A 151 -12.90 3.61 1.23
C PHE A 151 -13.18 2.30 0.49
N LEU A 152 -14.41 1.80 0.55
CA LEU A 152 -14.84 0.58 -0.14
C LEU A 152 -14.77 0.72 -1.66
N PHE A 153 -15.05 1.90 -2.20
CA PHE A 153 -14.88 2.19 -3.62
C PHE A 153 -13.42 2.01 -4.06
N PHE A 154 -12.48 2.65 -3.36
CA PHE A 154 -11.06 2.51 -3.70
C PHE A 154 -10.55 1.10 -3.45
N LEU A 155 -10.98 0.43 -2.37
CA LEU A 155 -10.66 -0.99 -2.13
C LEU A 155 -11.13 -1.89 -3.29
N THR A 156 -12.31 -1.61 -3.83
CA THR A 156 -12.87 -2.34 -4.98
C THR A 156 -12.05 -2.07 -6.24
N LEU A 157 -11.71 -0.81 -6.52
CA LEU A 157 -10.85 -0.45 -7.66
C LEU A 157 -9.48 -1.13 -7.58
N GLU A 158 -8.87 -1.10 -6.40
CA GLU A 158 -7.60 -1.77 -6.14
C GLU A 158 -7.75 -3.27 -6.45
N THR A 159 -8.80 -3.91 -5.91
CA THR A 159 -9.06 -5.35 -6.06
C THR A 159 -9.21 -5.74 -7.53
N ILE A 160 -9.94 -4.94 -8.30
CA ILE A 160 -10.11 -5.14 -9.75
C ILE A 160 -8.76 -4.98 -10.47
N ALA A 161 -7.98 -3.94 -10.14
CA ALA A 161 -6.67 -3.71 -10.75
C ALA A 161 -5.72 -4.89 -10.51
N ASP A 162 -5.63 -5.36 -9.27
CA ASP A 162 -4.81 -6.53 -8.93
C ASP A 162 -5.30 -7.82 -9.60
N GLN A 163 -6.62 -8.00 -9.73
CA GLN A 163 -7.19 -9.15 -10.43
C GLN A 163 -6.86 -9.12 -11.93
N GLN A 164 -6.90 -7.94 -12.56
CA GLN A 164 -6.50 -7.77 -13.95
C GLN A 164 -5.01 -8.09 -14.14
N GLN A 165 -4.12 -7.61 -13.27
CA GLN A 165 -2.70 -7.99 -13.30
C GLN A 165 -2.49 -9.48 -13.10
N TRP A 166 -3.19 -10.09 -12.15
CA TRP A 166 -3.09 -11.52 -11.87
C TRP A 166 -3.46 -12.35 -13.10
N ASN A 167 -4.59 -12.04 -13.73
CA ASN A 167 -5.04 -12.72 -14.94
C ASN A 167 -4.02 -12.56 -16.09
N PHE A 168 -3.49 -11.35 -16.27
CA PHE A 168 -2.47 -11.07 -17.26
C PHE A 168 -1.20 -11.91 -17.02
N HIS A 169 -0.69 -11.95 -15.78
CA HIS A 169 0.50 -12.73 -15.45
C HIS A 169 0.28 -14.24 -15.58
N LYS A 170 -0.90 -14.76 -15.24
CA LYS A 170 -1.26 -16.16 -15.48
C LYS A 170 -1.24 -16.51 -16.96
N TRP A 171 -1.91 -15.71 -17.80
CA TRP A 171 -1.87 -15.88 -19.25
C TRP A 171 -0.43 -15.86 -19.77
N LYS A 172 0.33 -14.83 -19.38
CA LYS A 172 1.72 -14.66 -19.80
C LYS A 172 2.61 -15.84 -19.42
N SER A 173 2.40 -16.42 -18.24
CA SER A 173 3.11 -17.62 -17.80
C SER A 173 2.74 -18.84 -18.62
N ALA A 174 1.45 -19.01 -18.95
CA ALA A 174 0.96 -20.12 -19.78
C ALA A 174 1.51 -20.07 -21.21
N GLU A 175 1.56 -18.88 -21.82
CA GLU A 175 2.16 -18.68 -23.16
C GLU A 175 3.64 -19.10 -23.19
N ARG A 176 4.40 -18.69 -22.18
CA ARG A 176 5.82 -19.06 -22.03
C ARG A 176 6.02 -20.54 -21.82
N ALA A 177 5.19 -21.16 -20.98
CA ALA A 177 5.23 -22.61 -20.76
C ALA A 177 4.95 -23.40 -22.05
N ALA A 178 4.19 -22.81 -22.98
CA ALA A 178 3.93 -23.37 -24.31
C ALA A 178 4.96 -22.95 -25.38
N GLY A 179 6.10 -22.35 -24.97
CA GLY A 179 7.18 -21.96 -25.88
C GLY A 179 6.92 -20.73 -26.74
N ARG A 180 5.87 -19.94 -26.45
CA ARG A 180 5.53 -18.72 -27.20
C ARG A 180 6.11 -17.46 -26.54
N ASP A 181 6.33 -16.41 -27.33
CA ASP A 181 6.66 -15.07 -26.82
C ASP A 181 5.37 -14.26 -26.60
N PRO A 182 4.89 -14.09 -25.34
CA PRO A 182 3.65 -13.37 -25.07
C PRO A 182 3.79 -11.86 -25.35
N ARG A 183 2.99 -11.36 -26.29
CA ARG A 183 2.85 -9.94 -26.61
C ARG A 183 1.40 -9.47 -26.43
N PRO A 184 1.16 -8.29 -25.82
CA PRO A 184 2.14 -7.36 -25.27
C PRO A 184 2.81 -7.86 -23.98
N GLY A 185 3.99 -7.32 -23.67
CA GLY A 185 4.78 -7.72 -22.50
C GLY A 185 4.24 -7.22 -21.15
N PHE A 186 3.26 -6.32 -21.15
CA PHE A 186 2.66 -5.70 -19.97
C PHE A 186 1.18 -5.41 -20.23
N LEU A 187 0.42 -5.19 -19.15
CA LEU A 187 -1.02 -4.98 -19.21
C LEU A 187 -1.35 -3.52 -19.55
N THR A 188 -2.16 -3.32 -20.59
CA THR A 188 -2.59 -1.99 -21.09
C THR A 188 -4.11 -1.84 -21.23
N THR A 189 -4.88 -2.85 -20.83
CA THR A 189 -6.34 -2.89 -20.94
C THR A 189 -7.02 -2.79 -19.58
N GLY A 190 -8.34 -2.63 -19.56
CA GLY A 190 -9.09 -2.46 -18.31
C GLY A 190 -8.72 -1.16 -17.60
N LEU A 191 -8.47 -1.23 -16.29
CA LEU A 191 -8.06 -0.05 -15.50
C LEU A 191 -6.68 0.47 -15.93
N PHE A 192 -5.82 -0.42 -16.44
CA PHE A 192 -4.49 -0.07 -16.92
C PHE A 192 -4.53 0.82 -18.17
N LYS A 193 -5.66 0.88 -18.88
CA LYS A 193 -5.86 1.88 -19.94
C LYS A 193 -5.85 3.31 -19.40
N TYR A 194 -6.29 3.54 -18.17
CA TYR A 194 -6.47 4.90 -17.62
C TYR A 194 -5.34 5.33 -16.69
N SER A 195 -4.67 4.39 -16.05
CA SER A 195 -3.51 4.63 -15.20
C SER A 195 -2.55 3.46 -15.34
N ARG A 196 -1.24 3.72 -15.34
CA ARG A 196 -0.24 2.65 -15.34
C ARG A 196 -0.17 1.91 -14.01
N HIS A 197 -0.58 2.57 -12.92
CA HIS A 197 -0.57 2.03 -11.56
C HIS A 197 -1.91 2.30 -10.83
N PRO A 198 -3.04 1.77 -11.31
CA PRO A 198 -4.36 2.03 -10.74
C PRO A 198 -4.51 1.43 -9.32
N ASN A 199 -3.83 0.31 -9.05
CA ASN A 199 -3.72 -0.27 -7.71
C ASN A 199 -2.93 0.65 -6.76
N PHE A 200 -1.84 1.26 -7.21
CA PHE A 200 -1.07 2.20 -6.38
C PHE A 200 -1.86 3.45 -6.05
N PHE A 201 -2.62 3.97 -7.01
CA PHE A 201 -3.51 5.11 -6.78
C PHE A 201 -4.58 4.75 -5.74
N SER A 202 -5.22 3.59 -5.90
CA SER A 202 -6.28 3.14 -5.00
C SER A 202 -5.76 2.95 -3.58
N GLU A 203 -4.60 2.30 -3.40
CA GLU A 203 -3.93 2.15 -2.10
C GLU A 203 -3.70 3.51 -1.41
N GLN A 204 -3.09 4.47 -2.11
CA GLN A 204 -2.87 5.82 -1.56
C GLN A 204 -4.20 6.49 -1.20
N ALA A 205 -5.18 6.46 -2.11
CA ALA A 205 -6.49 7.08 -1.91
C ALA A 205 -7.23 6.48 -0.71
N GLN A 206 -7.15 5.17 -0.47
CA GLN A 206 -7.75 4.51 0.69
C GLN A 206 -7.22 5.09 2.00
N TRP A 207 -5.91 5.32 2.12
CA TRP A 207 -5.32 5.85 3.34
C TRP A 207 -5.56 7.35 3.52
N TRP A 208 -5.71 8.11 2.42
CA TRP A 208 -6.25 9.48 2.48
C TRP A 208 -7.70 9.51 2.96
N VAL A 209 -8.54 8.58 2.51
CA VAL A 209 -9.91 8.43 3.00
C VAL A 209 -9.93 7.96 4.45
N PHE A 210 -9.04 7.04 4.84
CA PHE A 210 -8.92 6.56 6.22
C PHE A 210 -8.59 7.70 7.18
N PHE A 211 -7.74 8.64 6.75
CA PHE A 211 -7.48 9.89 7.47
C PHE A 211 -8.75 10.71 7.73
N LEU A 212 -9.70 10.74 6.78
CA LEU A 212 -10.93 11.51 6.93
C LEU A 212 -11.81 11.02 8.08
N PHE A 213 -11.77 9.75 8.47
CA PHE A 213 -12.48 9.29 9.69
C PHE A 213 -11.98 10.02 10.95
N GLY A 214 -10.66 10.15 11.09
CA GLY A 214 -10.06 10.91 12.19
C GLY A 214 -10.43 12.39 12.13
N ALA A 215 -10.42 12.97 10.93
CA ALA A 215 -10.82 14.37 10.72
C ALA A 215 -12.30 14.63 11.05
N VAL A 216 -13.19 13.71 10.66
CA VAL A 216 -14.63 13.75 11.00
C VAL A 216 -14.80 13.70 12.51
N ALA A 217 -14.11 12.78 13.19
CA ALA A 217 -14.18 12.65 14.64
C ALA A 217 -13.74 13.91 15.39
N ALA A 218 -12.64 14.53 14.92
CA ALA A 218 -12.10 15.75 15.49
C ALA A 218 -12.80 17.04 15.03
N GLY A 219 -13.74 16.95 14.08
CA GLY A 219 -14.38 18.11 13.46
C GLY A 219 -13.42 19.04 12.70
N SER A 220 -12.25 18.57 12.30
CA SER A 220 -11.22 19.37 11.63
C SER A 220 -10.26 18.50 10.82
N VAL A 221 -9.88 18.96 9.63
CA VAL A 221 -8.85 18.35 8.78
C VAL A 221 -7.42 18.72 9.20
N LEU A 222 -7.25 19.65 10.14
CA LEU A 222 -5.92 20.05 10.64
C LEU A 222 -5.43 19.09 11.73
N GLN A 223 -5.23 17.83 11.34
CA GLN A 223 -4.79 16.75 12.22
C GLN A 223 -3.41 16.26 11.79
N TRP A 224 -2.48 16.15 12.74
CA TRP A 224 -1.10 15.73 12.47
C TRP A 224 -1.01 14.32 11.84
N THR A 225 -2.02 13.48 12.06
CA THR A 225 -2.10 12.11 11.55
C THR A 225 -2.21 12.03 10.03
N VAL A 226 -2.44 13.17 9.34
CA VAL A 226 -2.34 13.28 7.87
C VAL A 226 -0.95 12.93 7.35
N VAL A 227 0.09 13.07 8.19
CA VAL A 227 1.48 12.77 7.83
C VAL A 227 1.64 11.32 7.34
N GLY A 228 0.84 10.37 7.86
CA GLY A 228 0.86 8.99 7.37
C GLY A 228 0.51 8.88 5.89
N ALA A 229 -0.59 9.52 5.46
CA ALA A 229 -1.04 9.50 4.07
C ALA A 229 -0.04 10.22 3.13
N PHE A 230 0.56 11.32 3.59
CA PHE A 230 1.62 12.01 2.83
C PHE A 230 2.89 11.15 2.67
N LEU A 231 3.38 10.52 3.74
CA LEU A 231 4.58 9.69 3.69
C LEU A 231 4.36 8.42 2.85
N LEU A 232 3.17 7.82 2.94
CA LEU A 232 2.79 6.73 2.04
C LEU A 232 2.82 7.19 0.58
N THR A 233 2.24 8.36 0.28
CA THR A 233 2.28 8.95 -1.07
C THR A 233 3.73 9.15 -1.55
N ALA A 234 4.61 9.68 -0.69
CA ALA A 234 6.02 9.88 -1.01
C ALA A 234 6.76 8.55 -1.30
N LEU A 235 6.51 7.50 -0.50
CA LEU A 235 7.06 6.16 -0.73
C LEU A 235 6.62 5.60 -2.10
N PHE A 236 5.34 5.80 -2.45
CA PHE A 236 4.79 5.33 -3.72
C PHE A 236 5.33 6.08 -4.93
N ILE A 237 5.70 7.36 -4.81
CA ILE A 237 6.41 8.08 -5.88
C ILE A 237 7.74 7.39 -6.21
N GLY A 238 8.54 7.06 -5.19
CA GLY A 238 9.79 6.31 -5.37
C GLY A 238 9.56 4.92 -5.96
N SER A 239 8.60 4.18 -5.41
CA SER A 239 8.24 2.83 -5.89
C SER A 239 7.75 2.83 -7.33
N THR A 240 6.96 3.83 -7.73
CA THR A 240 6.45 4.00 -9.09
C THR A 240 7.60 4.22 -10.06
N ARG A 241 8.48 5.18 -9.78
CA ARG A 241 9.64 5.49 -10.63
C ARG A 241 10.52 4.26 -10.84
N PHE A 242 10.83 3.54 -9.75
CA PHE A 242 11.67 2.35 -9.83
C PHE A 242 11.01 1.20 -10.59
N THR A 243 9.71 0.99 -10.41
CA THR A 243 8.94 -0.03 -11.14
C THR A 243 8.85 0.28 -12.64
N GLU A 244 8.69 1.55 -12.99
CA GLU A 244 8.69 2.00 -14.38
C GLU A 244 10.08 1.87 -15.04
N GLU A 245 11.16 2.21 -14.33
CA GLU A 245 12.54 2.00 -14.80
C GLU A 245 12.78 0.53 -15.17
N ILE A 246 12.41 -0.39 -14.28
CA ILE A 246 12.56 -1.85 -14.51
C ILE A 246 11.71 -2.31 -15.70
N SER A 247 10.50 -1.78 -15.84
CA SER A 247 9.59 -2.16 -16.94
C SER A 247 10.10 -1.63 -18.29
N ALA A 248 10.58 -0.39 -18.33
CA ALA A 248 11.15 0.23 -19.53
C ALA A 248 12.43 -0.47 -19.99
N ALA A 249 13.29 -0.89 -19.05
CA ALA A 249 14.48 -1.66 -19.37
C ALA A 249 14.16 -3.05 -19.96
N LYS A 250 12.99 -3.61 -19.62
CA LYS A 250 12.57 -4.96 -20.04
C LYS A 250 11.74 -4.97 -21.32
N TYR A 251 10.93 -3.96 -21.57
CA TYR A 251 10.02 -3.90 -22.72
C TYR A 251 10.20 -2.58 -23.48
N PRO A 252 10.79 -2.61 -24.69
CA PRO A 252 10.97 -1.40 -25.51
C PRO A 252 9.65 -0.63 -25.75
N ASP A 253 8.55 -1.36 -25.96
CA ASP A 253 7.22 -0.79 -26.22
C ASP A 253 6.62 -0.03 -25.00
N TYR A 254 7.22 -0.16 -23.81
CA TYR A 254 6.73 0.48 -22.59
C TYR A 254 6.86 2.01 -22.62
N ALA A 255 7.84 2.54 -23.35
CA ALA A 255 8.04 3.98 -23.49
C ALA A 255 6.83 4.67 -24.15
N GLU A 256 6.22 4.02 -25.14
CA GLU A 256 5.01 4.54 -25.78
C GLU A 256 3.82 4.53 -24.81
N TYR A 257 3.68 3.45 -24.03
CA TYR A 257 2.65 3.36 -22.99
C TYR A 257 2.81 4.45 -21.92
N GLN A 258 4.06 4.80 -21.55
CA GLN A 258 4.34 5.91 -20.64
C GLN A 258 3.94 7.28 -21.20
N ARG A 259 4.02 7.45 -22.52
CA ARG A 259 3.68 8.70 -23.20
C ARG A 259 2.17 8.96 -23.26
N VAL A 260 1.39 7.90 -23.46
CA VAL A 260 -0.05 8.02 -23.72
C VAL A 260 -0.94 7.80 -22.49
N THR A 261 -0.47 7.08 -21.47
CA THR A 261 -1.28 6.73 -20.28
C THR A 261 -0.87 7.58 -19.09
N SER A 262 -1.77 7.87 -18.14
CA SER A 262 -1.38 8.55 -16.89
C SER A 262 -0.52 7.63 -16.00
N PRO A 263 0.50 8.13 -15.29
CA PRO A 263 1.27 7.31 -14.35
C PRO A 263 0.40 6.76 -13.21
N LEU A 264 -0.33 7.63 -12.52
CA LEU A 264 -0.95 7.30 -11.23
C LEU A 264 -2.44 7.65 -11.20
N ILE A 265 -2.78 8.94 -11.29
CA ILE A 265 -4.18 9.38 -11.24
C ILE A 265 -4.89 8.94 -12.51
N PRO A 266 -5.94 8.10 -12.45
CA PRO A 266 -6.64 7.63 -13.64
C PRO A 266 -7.12 8.78 -14.54
N TRP A 267 -6.77 8.72 -15.82
CA TRP A 267 -7.14 9.73 -16.80
C TRP A 267 -7.30 9.12 -18.19
N PHE A 268 -7.99 9.82 -19.10
CA PHE A 268 -8.12 9.35 -20.47
C PHE A 268 -6.75 9.34 -21.19
N PRO A 269 -6.46 8.29 -21.99
CA PRO A 269 -5.24 8.25 -22.77
C PRO A 269 -5.09 9.46 -23.70
N ARG A 270 -3.86 9.94 -23.85
CA ARG A 270 -3.50 10.92 -24.89
C ARG A 270 -3.49 10.23 -26.26
N ARG A 271 -3.72 11.00 -27.33
CA ARG A 271 -3.55 10.49 -28.70
C ARG A 271 -2.08 10.13 -28.93
N SER A 272 -1.82 8.98 -29.57
CA SER A 272 -0.47 8.65 -30.02
C SER A 272 -0.02 9.64 -31.10
N ALA A 273 1.29 9.85 -31.24
CA ALA A 273 1.88 10.72 -32.25
C ALA A 273 1.57 10.20 -33.66
N GLU A 274 1.51 8.87 -33.84
CA GLU A 274 1.12 8.24 -35.10
C GLU A 274 -0.35 8.54 -35.46
N ALA A 275 -1.27 8.49 -34.50
CA ALA A 275 -2.67 8.85 -34.73
C ALA A 275 -2.87 10.36 -34.94
N SER A 276 -1.98 11.20 -34.42
CA SER A 276 -2.00 12.65 -34.63
C SER A 276 -1.35 13.07 -35.97
N ALA A 277 -0.46 12.24 -36.52
CA ALA A 277 0.20 12.49 -37.80
C ALA A 277 -0.65 12.05 -39.02
N GLN A 278 -1.71 11.27 -38.77
CA GLN A 278 -2.66 10.78 -39.79
C GLN A 278 -4.01 11.52 -39.77
N ALA A 279 -4.17 12.51 -38.89
CA ALA A 279 -5.40 13.31 -38.71
C ALA A 279 -5.16 14.77 -39.10
#